data_AF-A0A7Z9I737-F1
#
_entry.id   AF-A0A7Z9I737-F1
#
_cell.length_a   1.000
_cell.length_b   1.000
_cell.length_c   1.000
_cell.angle_alpha   90.00
_cell.angle_beta   90.00
_cell.angle_gamma   90.00
#
_symmetry.space_group_name_H-M   'P 1'
#
loop_
_entity.id
_entity.type
_entity.pdbx_description
1 polymer ?
#
loop_
_entity_poly.entity_id
_entity_poly.type
_entity_poly.pdbx_seq_one_letter_code
_entity_poly.pdbx_strand_id
1 'polypeptide(L)'
;MSELTLNSLEKDSMIKIIDDYKPSLEKLQEMVGGNIEVLTLNNGDTLVTNQDGRMMNLNYNSEATKIYQENTSVKGIDIVGQAVVVKKGWMNIEIETE
;
A
#
# COMPACT_ATOMS: atom_id res chain seq x y z
N MET A 1 9.69 1.63 36.64
CA MET A 1 8.78 1.65 35.49
C MET A 1 9.57 2.27 34.36
N SER A 2 10.29 1.44 33.61
CA SER A 2 11.32 1.89 32.67
C SER A 2 10.69 2.39 31.38
N GLU A 3 11.22 3.48 30.81
CA GLU A 3 10.84 4.09 29.51
C GLU A 3 10.77 3.12 28.32
N LEU A 4 11.21 1.87 28.49
CA LEU A 4 11.14 0.78 27.52
C LEU A 4 9.71 0.37 27.10
N THR A 5 8.67 0.75 27.86
CA THR A 5 7.28 0.42 27.51
C THR A 5 6.61 1.41 26.55
N LEU A 6 7.25 2.55 26.25
CA LEU A 6 6.69 3.57 25.34
C LEU A 6 7.08 3.35 23.86
N ASN A 7 8.19 2.64 23.58
CA ASN A 7 8.63 2.38 22.20
C ASN A 7 7.99 1.13 21.55
N SER A 8 7.13 0.39 22.27
CA SER A 8 6.46 -0.81 21.74
C SER A 8 5.10 -0.52 21.08
N LEU A 9 4.75 0.76 20.87
CA LEU A 9 3.45 1.20 20.35
C LEU A 9 3.50 1.95 19.02
N GLU A 10 4.68 2.21 18.46
CA GLU A 10 4.78 2.44 17.02
C GLU A 10 4.84 1.07 16.34
N LYS A 11 3.68 0.41 16.27
CA LYS A 11 3.51 -0.72 15.37
C LYS A 11 3.74 -0.15 13.98
N ASP A 12 4.93 -0.34 13.42
CA ASP A 12 5.33 0.17 12.10
C ASP A 12 4.20 -0.20 11.13
N SER A 13 3.35 0.78 10.82
CA SER A 13 2.22 0.52 9.94
C SER A 13 2.83 0.24 8.58
N MET A 14 2.52 -0.95 8.06
CA MET A 14 2.92 -1.36 6.73
C MET A 14 2.10 -0.64 5.64
N ILE A 15 1.39 0.42 6.00
CA ILE A 15 0.71 1.34 5.10
C ILE A 15 1.29 2.74 5.26
N LYS A 16 1.63 3.35 4.12
CA LYS A 16 1.91 4.79 4.01
C LYS A 16 0.75 5.48 3.29
N ILE A 17 0.52 6.75 3.63
CA ILE A 17 -0.51 7.57 2.99
C ILE A 17 0.19 8.74 2.29
N ILE A 18 -0.23 9.04 1.06
CA ILE A 18 0.21 10.21 0.30
C ILE A 18 -1.02 11.09 0.03
N ASP A 19 -1.01 12.32 0.53
CA ASP A 19 -2.13 13.26 0.43
C ASP A 19 -1.73 14.72 0.19
N ASP A 20 -0.48 14.96 -0.19
CA ASP A 20 0.12 16.29 -0.34
C ASP A 20 1.03 16.44 -1.57
N TYR A 21 1.33 15.37 -2.30
CA TYR A 21 2.09 15.42 -3.56
C TYR A 21 1.70 14.32 -4.54
N LYS A 22 2.02 14.53 -5.82
CA LYS A 22 1.85 13.50 -6.87
C LYS A 22 3.09 12.60 -6.92
N PRO A 23 3.01 11.31 -6.53
CA PRO A 23 4.17 10.43 -6.54
C PRO A 23 4.55 10.02 -7.97
N SER A 24 5.84 9.83 -8.21
CA SER A 24 6.33 9.16 -9.42
C SER A 24 6.20 7.64 -9.30
N LEU A 25 6.21 6.93 -10.43
CA LEU A 25 6.23 5.47 -10.46
C LEU A 25 7.40 4.90 -9.65
N GLU A 26 8.61 5.41 -9.87
CA GLU A 26 9.83 4.99 -9.16
C GLU A 26 9.68 5.18 -7.63
N LYS A 27 9.05 6.29 -7.21
CA LYS A 27 8.82 6.53 -5.77
C LYS A 27 7.88 5.51 -5.16
N LEU A 28 6.80 5.16 -5.87
CA LEU A 28 5.87 4.13 -5.40
C LEU A 28 6.54 2.75 -5.34
N GLN A 29 7.35 2.40 -6.36
CA GLN A 29 8.12 1.15 -6.39
C GLN A 29 9.11 1.06 -5.23
N GLU A 30 9.83 2.14 -4.91
CA GLU A 30 10.72 2.21 -3.75
C GLU A 30 9.96 2.00 -2.44
N MET A 31 8.79 2.64 -2.28
CA MET A 31 7.98 2.56 -1.06
C MET A 31 7.40 1.16 -0.80
N VAL A 32 6.94 0.46 -1.85
CA VAL A 32 6.41 -0.91 -1.71
C VAL A 32 7.50 -1.98 -1.84
N GLY A 33 8.70 -1.61 -2.27
CA GLY A 33 9.88 -2.48 -2.36
C GLY A 33 9.87 -3.43 -3.57
N GLY A 34 9.36 -3.01 -4.73
CA GLY A 34 9.31 -3.85 -5.93
C GLY A 34 8.41 -3.32 -7.03
N ASN A 35 8.04 -4.20 -7.96
CA ASN A 35 7.02 -3.88 -8.97
C ASN A 35 5.68 -3.63 -8.30
N ILE A 36 4.92 -2.67 -8.83
CA ILE A 36 3.66 -2.26 -8.21
C ILE A 36 2.46 -2.91 -8.87
N GLU A 37 1.46 -3.22 -8.06
CA GLU A 37 0.08 -3.43 -8.49
C GLU A 37 -0.77 -2.27 -7.95
N VAL A 38 -1.74 -1.81 -8.74
CA VAL A 38 -2.55 -0.63 -8.44
C VAL A 38 -4.03 -0.99 -8.45
N LEU A 39 -4.72 -0.65 -7.37
CA LEU A 39 -6.16 -0.80 -7.21
C LEU A 39 -6.81 0.54 -6.89
N THR A 40 -7.74 0.99 -7.73
CA THR A 40 -8.62 2.11 -7.40
C THR A 40 -9.67 1.65 -6.41
N LEU A 41 -9.74 2.33 -5.25
CA LEU A 41 -10.69 2.05 -4.19
C LEU A 41 -12.04 2.69 -4.47
N ASN A 42 -13.10 2.22 -3.81
CA ASN A 42 -14.48 2.69 -3.99
C ASN A 42 -14.66 4.19 -3.68
N ASN A 43 -13.79 4.77 -2.86
CA ASN A 43 -13.80 6.19 -2.51
C ASN A 43 -13.00 7.08 -3.50
N GLY A 44 -12.37 6.47 -4.51
CA GLY A 44 -11.53 7.12 -5.52
C GLY A 44 -10.05 7.25 -5.13
N ASP A 45 -9.65 6.84 -3.92
CA ASP A 45 -8.24 6.72 -3.56
C ASP A 45 -7.61 5.54 -4.31
N THR A 46 -6.29 5.44 -4.27
CA THR A 46 -5.54 4.38 -4.95
C THR A 46 -4.70 3.61 -3.95
N LEU A 47 -4.90 2.30 -3.86
CA LEU A 47 -4.04 1.39 -3.13
C LEU A 47 -2.95 0.87 -4.08
N VAL A 48 -1.70 0.99 -3.65
CA VAL A 48 -0.52 0.51 -4.36
C VAL A 48 0.16 -0.53 -3.50
N THR A 49 0.44 -1.70 -4.09
CA THR A 49 1.01 -2.86 -3.39
C THR A 49 2.20 -3.41 -4.16
N ASN A 50 3.00 -4.27 -3.51
CA ASN A 50 4.07 -4.99 -4.19
C ASN A 50 3.49 -6.22 -4.91
N GLN A 51 3.55 -6.22 -6.25
CA GLN A 51 3.03 -7.31 -7.09
C GLN A 51 3.76 -8.65 -6.82
N ASP A 52 5.07 -8.58 -6.56
CA ASP A 52 5.93 -9.75 -6.37
C ASP A 52 6.06 -10.13 -4.88
N GLY A 53 5.37 -9.43 -3.98
CA GLY A 53 5.57 -9.54 -2.54
C GLY A 53 5.37 -10.96 -2.00
N ARG A 54 4.45 -11.73 -2.58
CA ARG A 54 4.24 -13.15 -2.20
C ARG A 54 5.41 -14.04 -2.64
N MET A 55 5.94 -13.82 -3.84
CA MET A 55 7.12 -14.54 -4.35
C MET A 55 8.38 -14.20 -3.52
N MET A 56 8.45 -12.96 -3.04
CA MET A 56 9.51 -12.47 -2.15
C MET A 56 9.33 -12.90 -0.68
N ASN A 57 8.26 -13.62 -0.31
CA ASN A 57 7.92 -13.97 1.07
C ASN A 57 7.87 -12.75 2.02
N LEU A 58 7.31 -11.63 1.57
CA LEU A 58 7.13 -10.45 2.43
C LEU A 58 6.11 -10.72 3.54
N ASN A 59 6.21 -9.97 4.64
CA ASN A 59 5.33 -10.10 5.79
C ASN A 59 3.87 -9.77 5.46
N TYR A 60 2.93 -10.47 6.08
CA TYR A 60 1.50 -10.21 5.94
C TYR A 60 1.11 -8.80 6.39
N ASN A 61 0.38 -8.08 5.53
CA ASN A 61 -0.12 -6.73 5.79
C ASN A 61 -1.63 -6.79 6.03
N SER A 62 -2.03 -6.92 7.30
CA SER A 62 -3.43 -7.06 7.69
C SER A 62 -4.29 -5.86 7.30
N GLU A 63 -3.71 -4.66 7.36
CA GLU A 63 -4.44 -3.42 7.09
C GLU A 63 -4.70 -3.29 5.59
N ALA A 64 -3.69 -3.53 4.75
CA ALA A 64 -3.84 -3.43 3.30
C ALA A 64 -4.73 -4.56 2.76
N THR A 65 -4.63 -5.75 3.37
CA THR A 65 -5.53 -6.87 3.07
C THR A 65 -6.97 -6.52 3.33
N LYS A 66 -7.27 -5.89 4.48
CA LYS A 66 -8.62 -5.45 4.80
C LYS A 66 -9.13 -4.42 3.78
N ILE A 67 -8.33 -3.39 3.47
CA ILE A 67 -8.68 -2.38 2.47
C ILE A 67 -8.96 -3.03 1.12
N TYR A 68 -8.08 -3.92 0.66
CA TYR A 68 -8.26 -4.65 -0.59
C TYR A 68 -9.59 -5.42 -0.59
N GLN A 69 -9.82 -6.26 0.42
CA GLN A 69 -11.01 -7.11 0.50
C GLN A 69 -12.34 -6.34 0.65
N GLU A 70 -12.31 -5.13 1.22
CA GLU A 70 -13.48 -4.24 1.31
C GLU A 70 -13.77 -3.51 -0.02
N ASN A 71 -12.77 -3.39 -0.90
CA ASN A 71 -12.87 -2.68 -2.17
C ASN A 71 -12.91 -3.61 -3.41
N THR A 72 -12.81 -4.93 -3.22
CA THR A 72 -12.96 -5.92 -4.28
C THR A 72 -13.95 -7.03 -3.92
N SER A 73 -14.54 -7.63 -4.95
CA SER A 73 -15.33 -8.86 -4.82
C SER A 73 -14.47 -10.10 -4.61
N VAL A 74 -13.15 -10.01 -4.86
CA VAL A 74 -12.21 -11.13 -4.71
C VAL A 74 -11.85 -11.32 -3.24
N LYS A 75 -12.15 -12.50 -2.69
CA LYS A 75 -11.83 -12.89 -1.30
C LYS A 75 -10.62 -13.83 -1.26
N GLY A 76 -9.95 -13.87 -0.11
CA GLY A 76 -8.81 -14.78 0.12
C GLY A 76 -7.49 -14.35 -0.53
N ILE A 77 -7.42 -13.10 -1.02
CA ILE A 77 -6.16 -12.48 -1.40
C ILE A 77 -5.63 -11.73 -0.19
N ASP A 78 -4.41 -12.11 0.21
CA ASP A 78 -3.64 -11.46 1.25
C ASP A 78 -2.63 -10.52 0.61
N ILE A 79 -2.62 -9.27 1.07
CA ILE A 79 -1.61 -8.29 0.72
C ILE A 79 -0.43 -8.47 1.68
N VAL A 80 0.77 -8.47 1.11
CA VAL A 80 2.03 -8.66 1.84
C VAL A 80 3.00 -7.52 1.51
N GLY A 81 3.91 -7.23 2.43
CA GLY A 81 4.84 -6.11 2.28
C GLY A 81 4.21 -4.76 2.55
N GLN A 82 4.99 -3.71 2.28
CA GLN A 82 4.54 -2.32 2.40
C GLN A 82 3.50 -2.01 1.32
N ALA A 83 2.50 -1.22 1.69
CA ALA A 83 1.48 -0.71 0.79
C ALA A 83 1.38 0.81 0.91
N VAL A 84 0.91 1.46 -0.14
CA VAL A 84 0.73 2.91 -0.16
C VAL A 84 -0.71 3.24 -0.57
N VAL A 85 -1.37 4.11 0.17
CA VAL A 85 -2.65 4.71 -0.23
C VAL A 85 -2.39 6.12 -0.71
N VAL A 86 -2.62 6.36 -2.00
CA VAL A 86 -2.55 7.69 -2.61
C VAL A 86 -3.96 8.28 -2.63
N LYS A 87 -4.15 9.43 -2.01
CA LYS A 87 -5.45 10.10 -1.99
C LYS A 87 -5.86 10.56 -3.39
N LYS A 88 -7.16 10.48 -3.67
CA LYS A 88 -7.71 10.96 -4.95
C LYS A 88 -7.23 12.39 -5.25
N GLY A 89 -6.89 12.67 -6.50
CA GLY A 89 -6.33 13.95 -6.94
C GLY A 89 -4.79 14.04 -6.85
N TRP A 90 -4.15 13.12 -6.13
CA TRP A 90 -2.69 13.00 -6.06
C TRP A 90 -2.15 11.85 -6.91
N MET A 91 -2.98 10.89 -7.31
CA MET A 91 -2.55 9.85 -8.24
C MET A 91 -2.41 10.41 -9.65
N ASN A 92 -1.27 10.15 -10.30
CA ASN A 92 -1.01 10.53 -11.68
C ASN A 92 -0.36 9.35 -12.43
N ILE A 93 -1.17 8.34 -12.78
CA ILE A 93 -0.75 7.37 -13.79
C ILE A 93 -1.39 7.82 -15.09
N GLU A 94 -0.62 8.53 -15.91
CA GLU A 94 -0.93 8.61 -17.33
C GLU A 94 -0.78 7.19 -17.86
N ILE A 95 -1.88 6.45 -17.94
CA ILE A 95 -1.92 5.20 -18.68
C ILE A 95 -1.78 5.64 -20.14
N GLU A 96 -0.56 5.57 -20.66
CA GLU A 96 -0.34 5.61 -22.10
C GLU A 96 -1.11 4.42 -22.68
N THR A 97 -2.33 4.68 -23.14
CA THR A 97 -3.06 3.74 -23.99
C THR A 97 -2.38 3.82 -25.35
N GLU A 98 -1.49 2.87 -25.64
CA GLU A 98 -1.08 2.57 -27.02
C GLU A 98 -2.29 2.15 -27.88
#